data_AF-A0A962T4F5-F1
#
_entry.id   AF-A0A962T4F5-F1
#
_cell.length_a   1.000
_cell.length_b   1.000
_cell.length_c   1.000
_cell.angle_alpha   90.00
_cell.angle_beta   90.00
_cell.angle_gamma   90.00
#
_symmetry.space_group_name_H-M   'P 1'
#
loop_
_entity.id
_entity.type
_entity.pdbx_description
1 polymer ?
#
loop_
_entity_poly.entity_id
_entity_poly.type
_entity_poly.pdbx_seq_one_letter_code
_entity_poly.pdbx_strand_id
1 'polypeptide(L)'
;MRYLSKLLITLPLAVMLLAGCSLLPDQIDETKGWSVQRLYSEAREAMNEGNYQTAIGYLDKIQARYPFGRYAQQAQLDTIYCQYKDGEPDAA
;
A
#
# COMPACT_ATOMS: atom_id res chain seq x y z
N MET A 1 -30.60 -39.31 -13.82
CA MET A 1 -29.48 -38.96 -14.73
C MET A 1 -29.40 -37.46 -15.07
N ARG A 2 -30.49 -36.73 -15.36
CA ARG A 2 -30.46 -35.29 -15.72
C ARG A 2 -29.90 -34.35 -14.61
N TYR A 3 -30.09 -34.67 -13.34
CA TYR A 3 -29.53 -33.89 -12.21
C TYR A 3 -28.05 -34.18 -11.95
N LEU A 4 -27.62 -35.41 -12.27
CA LEU A 4 -26.22 -35.85 -12.12
C LEU A 4 -25.32 -35.14 -13.14
N SER A 5 -25.78 -34.98 -14.39
CA SER A 5 -25.08 -34.16 -15.40
C SER A 5 -25.05 -32.67 -15.06
N LYS A 6 -26.10 -32.14 -14.41
CA LYS A 6 -26.12 -30.73 -13.98
C LYS A 6 -25.11 -30.50 -12.83
N LEU A 7 -25.05 -31.41 -11.87
CA LEU A 7 -24.10 -31.35 -10.75
C LEU A 7 -22.64 -31.42 -11.22
N LEU A 8 -22.37 -32.21 -12.26
CA LEU A 8 -21.03 -32.43 -12.82
C LEU A 8 -20.46 -31.19 -13.53
N ILE A 9 -21.32 -30.27 -13.98
CA ILE A 9 -20.92 -29.01 -14.65
C ILE A 9 -20.82 -27.84 -13.64
N THR A 10 -21.67 -27.81 -12.61
CA THR A 10 -21.69 -26.71 -11.63
C THR A 10 -20.55 -26.78 -10.61
N LEU A 11 -20.10 -27.98 -10.25
CA LEU A 11 -19.03 -28.19 -9.26
C LEU A 11 -17.67 -27.61 -9.67
N PRO A 12 -17.15 -27.84 -10.90
CA PRO A 12 -15.84 -27.27 -11.29
C PRO A 12 -15.87 -25.74 -11.41
N LEU A 13 -16.99 -25.13 -11.81
CA LEU A 13 -17.13 -23.68 -11.89
C LEU A 13 -17.07 -23.02 -10.51
N ALA A 14 -17.65 -23.66 -9.49
CA ALA A 14 -17.58 -23.20 -8.10
C ALA A 14 -16.15 -23.27 -7.52
N VAL A 15 -15.37 -24.30 -7.88
CA VAL A 15 -13.97 -24.44 -7.45
C VAL A 15 -13.08 -23.36 -8.08
N MET A 16 -13.34 -22.98 -9.33
CA MET A 16 -12.56 -21.96 -10.04
C MET A 16 -12.73 -20.56 -9.43
N LEU A 17 -13.92 -20.26 -8.86
CA LEU A 17 -14.20 -19.00 -8.15
C LEU A 17 -13.44 -18.86 -6.82
N LEU A 18 -12.88 -19.95 -6.27
CA LEU A 18 -12.13 -19.95 -5.01
C LEU A 18 -10.61 -19.78 -5.21
N ALA A 19 -10.11 -19.82 -6.45
CA ALA A 19 -8.67 -19.85 -6.77
C ALA A 19 -8.06 -18.46 -7.04
N GLY A 20 -8.46 -17.42 -6.30
CA GLY A 20 -8.15 -16.03 -6.66
C GLY A 20 -6.96 -15.34 -5.96
N CYS A 21 -6.56 -15.74 -4.75
CA CYS A 21 -5.78 -14.83 -3.90
C CYS A 21 -4.31 -15.20 -3.63
N SER A 22 -3.80 -16.35 -4.09
CA SER A 22 -2.43 -16.78 -3.75
C SER A 22 -1.42 -16.72 -4.91
N LEU A 23 -1.80 -16.18 -6.07
CA LEU A 23 -0.94 -16.19 -7.26
C LEU A 23 -0.03 -14.96 -7.36
N LEU A 24 -0.16 -13.98 -6.46
CA LEU A 24 0.71 -12.80 -6.49
C LEU A 24 2.05 -13.10 -5.81
N PRO A 25 3.19 -12.78 -6.44
CA PRO A 25 4.49 -12.87 -5.79
C PRO A 25 4.56 -11.92 -4.59
N ASP A 26 5.14 -12.39 -3.49
CA ASP A 26 5.39 -11.56 -2.31
C ASP A 26 6.27 -10.36 -2.71
N GLN A 27 5.78 -9.15 -2.49
CA GLN A 27 6.62 -7.97 -2.61
C GLN A 27 7.55 -7.91 -1.40
N ILE A 28 8.86 -7.91 -1.66
CA ILE A 28 9.87 -7.80 -0.63
C ILE A 28 9.83 -6.36 -0.10
N ASP A 29 9.37 -6.22 1.14
CA ASP A 29 9.36 -4.94 1.82
C ASP A 29 10.70 -4.66 2.51
N GLU A 30 11.54 -3.86 1.87
CA GLU A 30 12.86 -3.47 2.39
C GLU A 30 12.80 -2.70 3.72
N THR A 31 11.64 -2.10 4.03
CA THR A 31 11.44 -1.33 5.25
C THR A 31 11.00 -2.19 6.43
N LYS A 32 10.94 -3.52 6.27
CA LYS A 32 10.53 -4.43 7.32
C LYS A 32 11.44 -4.28 8.54
N GLY A 33 10.84 -4.00 9.71
CA GLY A 33 11.56 -3.81 10.96
C GLY A 33 12.22 -2.43 11.14
N TRP A 34 12.06 -1.50 10.20
CA TRP A 34 12.53 -0.12 10.40
C TRP A 34 11.77 0.57 11.52
N SER A 35 12.46 1.45 12.26
CA SER A 35 11.83 2.29 13.27
C SER A 35 11.00 3.41 12.64
N VAL A 36 10.05 3.94 13.41
CA VAL A 36 9.24 5.10 12.97
C VAL A 36 10.11 6.32 12.66
N GLN A 37 11.19 6.53 13.41
CA GLN A 37 12.13 7.63 13.19
C GLN A 37 12.83 7.50 11.84
N ARG A 38 13.27 6.28 11.49
CA ARG A 38 13.91 6.03 10.19
C ARG A 38 12.91 6.20 9.04
N LEU A 39 11.71 5.64 9.15
CA LEU A 39 10.68 5.83 8.13
C LEU A 39 10.39 7.32 7.91
N TYR A 40 10.31 8.09 8.99
CA TYR A 40 10.02 9.52 8.89
C TYR A 40 11.21 10.32 8.34
N SER A 41 12.45 9.96 8.67
CA SER A 41 13.62 10.63 8.08
C SER A 41 13.71 10.40 6.57
N GLU A 42 13.46 9.17 6.12
CA GLU A 42 13.49 8.78 4.71
C GLU A 42 12.33 9.43 3.93
N ALA A 43 11.14 9.53 4.55
CA ALA A 43 10.04 10.32 4.02
C ALA A 43 10.42 11.79 3.84
N ARG A 44 11.14 12.37 4.82
CA ARG A 44 11.56 13.77 4.77
C ARG A 44 12.63 14.03 3.72
N GLU A 45 13.56 13.11 3.55
CA GLU A 45 14.58 13.16 2.50
C GLU A 45 13.92 13.11 1.12
N ALA A 46 13.01 12.16 0.89
CA ALA A 46 12.24 12.08 -0.35
C ALA A 46 11.42 13.37 -0.63
N MET A 47 10.82 13.98 0.39
CA MET A 47 10.14 15.28 0.25
C MET A 47 11.10 16.40 -0.16
N ASN A 48 12.29 16.46 0.43
CA ASN A 48 13.30 17.48 0.12
C ASN A 48 13.85 17.33 -1.31
N GLU A 49 13.91 16.10 -1.82
CA GLU A 49 14.29 15.79 -3.20
C GLU A 49 13.15 16.03 -4.20
N GLY A 50 11.95 16.38 -3.74
CA GLY A 50 10.76 16.55 -4.58
C GLY A 50 10.11 15.24 -5.02
N ASN A 51 10.54 14.10 -4.48
CA ASN A 51 9.98 12.78 -4.76
C ASN A 51 8.80 12.48 -3.83
N TYR A 52 7.69 13.19 -4.06
CA TYR A 52 6.52 13.15 -3.19
C TYR A 52 5.82 11.79 -3.16
N GLN A 53 5.83 11.05 -4.27
CA GLN A 53 5.26 9.69 -4.32
C GLN A 53 6.02 8.71 -3.43
N THR A 54 7.36 8.78 -3.41
CA THR A 54 8.17 7.95 -2.51
C THR A 54 7.95 8.36 -1.05
N ALA A 55 7.86 9.66 -0.77
CA ALA A 55 7.54 10.14 0.56
C ALA A 55 6.20 9.61 1.07
N ILE A 56 5.13 9.69 0.24
CA ILE A 56 3.80 9.13 0.58
C ILE A 56 3.91 7.65 0.93
N GLY A 57 4.68 6.85 0.17
CA GLY A 57 4.89 5.44 0.47
C GLY A 57 5.51 5.17 1.85
N TYR A 58 6.44 6.00 2.31
CA TYR A 58 6.98 5.91 3.67
C TYR A 58 6.00 6.40 4.74
N LEU A 59 5.26 7.48 4.47
CA LEU A 59 4.25 8.02 5.39
C LEU A 59 3.08 7.05 5.60
N ASP A 60 2.65 6.35 4.56
CA ASP A 60 1.63 5.30 4.66
C ASP A 60 2.09 4.13 5.53
N LYS A 61 3.37 3.74 5.43
CA LYS A 61 3.96 2.73 6.32
C LYS A 61 3.95 3.19 7.78
N ILE A 62 4.20 4.48 8.04
CA ILE A 62 4.07 5.05 9.39
C ILE A 62 2.64 4.94 9.87
N GLN A 63 1.66 5.35 9.07
CA GLN A 63 0.24 5.27 9.44
C GLN A 63 -0.24 3.84 9.68
N ALA A 64 0.23 2.88 8.87
CA ALA A 64 -0.15 1.47 8.99
C ALA A 64 0.49 0.76 10.20
N ARG A 65 1.76 1.03 10.49
CA ARG A 65 2.52 0.31 11.54
C ARG A 65 2.56 1.04 12.88
N TYR A 66 2.48 2.36 12.85
CA TYR A 66 2.59 3.24 14.01
C TYR A 66 1.40 4.23 14.02
N PRO A 67 0.16 3.73 14.16
CA PRO A 67 -1.06 4.53 13.96
C PRO A 67 -1.32 5.59 15.04
N PHE A 68 -0.48 5.67 16.06
CA PHE A 68 -0.63 6.59 17.19
C PHE A 68 0.64 7.39 17.45
N GLY A 69 0.49 8.50 18.18
CA GLY A 69 1.59 9.37 18.56
C GLY A 69 1.90 10.46 17.54
N ARG A 70 2.94 11.25 17.82
CA ARG A 70 3.26 12.47 17.07
C ARG A 70 3.62 12.20 15.61
N TYR A 71 4.34 11.12 15.34
CA TYR A 71 4.72 10.74 13.98
C TYR A 71 3.50 10.37 13.13
N ALA A 72 2.48 9.74 13.69
CA ALA A 72 1.25 9.40 12.97
C ALA A 72 0.50 10.67 12.53
N GLN A 73 0.35 11.62 13.47
CA GLN A 73 -0.30 12.91 13.20
C GLN A 73 0.47 13.71 12.16
N GLN A 74 1.79 13.78 12.30
CA GLN A 74 2.63 14.48 11.35
C GLN A 74 2.62 13.79 9.97
N ALA A 75 2.61 12.46 9.92
CA ALA A 75 2.54 11.72 8.68
C ALA A 75 1.24 11.98 7.91
N GLN A 76 0.11 12.15 8.60
CA GLN A 76 -1.15 12.56 7.96
C GLN A 76 -1.06 13.95 7.33
N LEU A 77 -0.49 14.92 8.05
CA LEU A 77 -0.30 16.28 7.53
C LEU A 77 0.67 16.30 6.34
N ASP A 78 1.78 15.59 6.45
CA ASP A 78 2.79 15.50 5.41
C ASP A 78 2.26 14.75 4.18
N THR A 79 1.38 13.76 4.37
CA THR A 79 0.73 13.06 3.25
C THR A 79 -0.13 14.02 2.45
N ILE A 80 -0.92 14.87 3.12
CA ILE A 80 -1.73 15.90 2.46
C ILE A 80 -0.83 16.89 1.71
N TYR A 81 0.27 17.33 2.34
CA TYR A 81 1.25 18.21 1.70
C TYR A 81 1.87 17.58 0.45
N CYS A 82 2.30 16.31 0.53
CA CYS A 82 2.87 15.60 -0.60
C CYS A 82 1.86 15.45 -1.73
N GLN A 83 0.61 15.08 -1.43
CA GLN A 83 -0.45 14.97 -2.43
C GLN A 83 -0.74 16.31 -3.12
N TYR A 84 -0.71 17.41 -2.36
CA TYR A 84 -0.85 18.75 -2.93
C TYR A 84 0.31 19.06 -3.89
N LYS A 85 1.56 18.84 -3.47
CA LYS A 85 2.76 19.13 -4.28
C LYS A 85 2.92 18.21 -5.50
N ASP A 86 2.52 16.94 -5.39
CA ASP A 86 2.55 15.97 -6.50
C ASP A 86 1.52 16.33 -7.60
N GLY A 87 0.44 17.02 -7.23
CA GLY A 87 -0.60 17.50 -8.13
C GLY A 87 -0.36 18.88 -8.74
N GLU A 88 0.77 19.55 -8.49
CA GLU A 88 1.15 20.83 -9.12
C GLU A 88 1.95 20.57 -10.42
N PRO A 89 1.34 20.64 -11.63
CA PRO A 89 2.07 20.48 -12.90
C PRO A 89 3.03 21.65 -13.20
N ASP A 90 2.88 22.80 -12.53
CA ASP A 90 3.59 24.05 -12.84
C ASP A 90 5.02 24.14 -12.25
N ALA A 91 5.50 23.07 -11.63
CA ALA A 91 6.89 22.96 -11.15
C ALA A 91 7.81 22.16 -12.11
N ALA A 92 7.31 21.75 -13.29
CA ALA A 92 8.07 21.05 -14.33
C ALA A 92 8.63 22.00 -15.41
#